data_AF-A0A3S9SJR2-F1
#
_entry.id   AF-A0A3S9SJR2-F1
#
_cell.length_a   1.000
_cell.length_b   1.000
_cell.length_c   1.000
_cell.angle_alpha   90.00
_cell.angle_beta   90.00
_cell.angle_gamma   90.00
#
_symmetry.space_group_name_H-M   'P 1'
#
loop_
_entity.id
_entity.type
_entity.pdbx_description
1 polymer ?
#
loop_
_entity_poly.entity_id
_entity_poly.type
_entity_poly.pdbx_seq_one_letter_code
_entity_poly.pdbx_strand_id
1 'polypeptide(L)'
;MSTKPALLALSFLLLAGCDKIADKASNQLLDETKIRNGFVSGCAENANRSSKGTITLETGTKLCNCAYDEAAATYSDRNQWKQDLVRYSIKHDDKAFENKLKAAINSCVDHFSKGQP
;
A
#
# COMPACT_ATOMS: atom_id res chain seq x y z
N MET A 1 -26.63 8.88 8.92
CA MET A 1 -26.31 7.63 8.21
C MET A 1 -24.87 7.72 7.76
N SER A 2 -23.92 7.09 8.47
CA SER A 2 -22.51 7.05 8.03
C SER A 2 -22.39 6.14 6.82
N THR A 3 -22.33 6.74 5.63
CA THR A 3 -21.84 6.07 4.43
C THR A 3 -20.39 5.69 4.69
N LYS A 4 -20.16 4.46 5.16
CA LYS A 4 -18.83 3.85 5.24
C LYS A 4 -18.22 3.96 3.84
N PRO A 5 -17.09 4.67 3.68
CA PRO A 5 -16.47 4.79 2.37
C PRO A 5 -16.15 3.37 1.91
N ALA A 6 -16.74 3.00 0.77
CA ALA A 6 -16.59 1.69 0.19
C ALA A 6 -15.09 1.41 0.05
N LEU A 7 -14.65 0.39 0.78
CA LEU A 7 -13.28 -0.10 0.86
C LEU A 7 -12.67 -0.12 -0.54
N LEU A 8 -11.63 0.68 -0.72
CA LEU A 8 -10.74 0.64 -1.87
C LEU A 8 -10.38 -0.82 -2.12
N ALA A 9 -10.88 -1.41 -3.20
CA ALA A 9 -10.50 -2.75 -3.60
C ALA A 9 -9.00 -2.70 -3.95
N LEU A 10 -8.17 -3.17 -3.02
CA LEU A 10 -6.71 -3.16 -3.13
C LEU A 10 -6.18 -4.11 -4.20
N SER A 11 -7.07 -4.83 -4.87
CA SER A 11 -6.82 -5.87 -5.87
C SER A 11 -5.99 -5.39 -7.08
N PHE A 12 -5.76 -4.08 -7.22
CA PHE A 12 -5.01 -3.50 -8.34
C PHE A 12 -3.81 -2.65 -7.89
N LEU A 13 -3.47 -2.61 -6.60
CA LEU A 13 -2.46 -1.70 -6.04
C LEU A 13 -1.06 -1.81 -6.65
N LEU A 14 -0.75 -2.88 -7.37
CA LEU A 14 0.65 -3.26 -7.66
C LEU A 14 0.94 -3.49 -9.15
N LEU A 15 -0.07 -3.39 -10.03
CA LEU A 15 0.10 -3.64 -11.48
C LEU A 15 1.01 -2.64 -12.20
N ALA A 16 1.29 -1.47 -11.61
CA ALA A 16 2.19 -0.47 -12.21
C ALA A 16 3.68 -0.66 -11.86
N GLY A 17 4.01 -1.57 -10.92
CA GLY A 17 5.38 -1.81 -10.46
C GLY A 17 6.03 -3.10 -10.98
N CYS A 18 5.24 -4.03 -11.53
CA CYS A 18 5.69 -5.40 -11.79
C CYS A 18 6.80 -5.52 -12.85
N ASP A 19 6.75 -4.76 -13.94
CA ASP A 19 7.74 -4.85 -15.04
C ASP A 19 9.17 -4.47 -14.61
N LYS A 20 9.34 -3.68 -13.54
CA LYS A 20 10.68 -3.28 -13.06
C LYS A 20 11.25 -4.13 -11.92
N ILE A 21 10.41 -4.93 -11.26
CA ILE A 21 10.80 -5.69 -10.07
C ILE A 21 11.17 -7.13 -10.43
N ALA A 22 10.54 -7.72 -11.45
CA ALA A 22 10.76 -9.11 -11.85
C ALA A 22 12.16 -9.38 -12.47
N ASP A 23 12.73 -8.42 -13.21
CA ASP A 23 14.00 -8.61 -13.95
C ASP A 23 15.28 -8.52 -13.09
N LYS A 24 15.19 -8.14 -11.80
CA LYS A 24 16.38 -7.87 -10.95
C LYS A 24 16.34 -8.59 -9.61
N ALA A 25 15.85 -9.83 -9.61
CA ALA A 25 15.72 -10.69 -8.44
C ALA A 25 17.04 -11.28 -7.90
N SER A 26 18.19 -10.62 -8.12
CA SER A 26 19.48 -11.05 -7.56
C SER A 26 20.22 -9.82 -7.01
N ASN A 27 20.34 -9.76 -5.67
CA ASN A 27 21.04 -8.76 -4.84
C ASN A 27 20.47 -7.32 -4.72
N GLN A 28 19.52 -6.87 -5.54
CA GLN A 28 18.81 -5.58 -5.36
C GLN A 28 17.42 -5.70 -4.71
N LEU A 29 17.04 -6.91 -4.28
CA LEU A 29 15.69 -7.33 -3.87
C LEU A 29 15.09 -6.63 -2.63
N LEU A 30 15.82 -5.72 -1.97
CA LEU A 30 15.39 -5.11 -0.71
C LEU A 30 15.73 -3.63 -0.60
N ASP A 31 15.89 -2.94 -1.74
CA ASP A 31 15.92 -1.47 -1.76
C ASP A 31 14.56 -0.95 -1.31
N GLU A 32 14.48 -0.61 -0.02
CA GLU A 32 13.26 -0.22 0.66
C GLU A 32 12.65 1.03 0.03
N THR A 33 13.50 1.97 -0.40
CA THR A 33 13.05 3.20 -1.05
C THR A 33 12.31 2.89 -2.34
N LYS A 34 12.84 1.99 -3.17
CA LYS A 34 12.15 1.58 -4.41
C LYS A 34 10.84 0.85 -4.14
N ILE A 35 10.84 -0.08 -3.19
CA ILE A 35 9.63 -0.85 -2.82
C ILE A 35 8.55 0.09 -2.28
N ARG A 36 8.91 0.98 -1.36
CA ARG A 36 8.01 1.96 -0.77
C ARG A 36 7.45 2.90 -1.82
N ASN A 37 8.30 3.47 -2.69
CA ASN A 37 7.84 4.35 -3.75
C ASN A 37 6.88 3.64 -4.72
N GLY A 38 7.18 2.40 -5.11
CA GLY A 38 6.30 1.60 -5.97
C GLY A 38 4.93 1.37 -5.34
N PHE A 39 4.90 0.95 -4.07
CA PHE A 39 3.66 0.77 -3.33
C PHE A 39 2.87 2.08 -3.17
N VAL A 40 3.53 3.15 -2.71
CA VAL A 40 2.89 4.43 -2.39
C VAL A 40 2.31 5.07 -3.65
N SER A 41 3.06 5.10 -4.76
CA SER A 41 2.57 5.66 -6.02
C SER A 41 1.39 4.86 -6.56
N GLY A 42 1.49 3.52 -6.63
CA GLY A 42 0.39 2.67 -7.10
C GLY A 42 -0.87 2.81 -6.23
N CYS A 43 -0.69 2.94 -4.92
CA CYS A 43 -1.77 3.19 -3.97
C CYS A 43 -2.41 4.57 -4.11
N ALA A 44 -1.62 5.63 -4.24
CA ALA A 44 -2.12 6.98 -4.42
C ALA A 44 -2.87 7.14 -5.75
N GLU A 45 -2.32 6.59 -6.84
CA GLU A 45 -2.96 6.59 -8.16
C GLU A 45 -4.27 5.82 -8.15
N ASN A 46 -4.30 4.64 -7.52
CA ASN A 46 -5.53 3.86 -7.40
C ASN A 46 -6.58 4.57 -6.54
N ALA A 47 -6.18 5.17 -5.42
CA ALA A 47 -7.08 5.93 -4.56
C ALA A 47 -7.67 7.14 -5.30
N ASN A 48 -6.83 7.88 -6.04
CA ASN A 48 -7.27 8.99 -6.88
C ASN A 48 -8.25 8.53 -7.96
N ARG A 49 -7.91 7.47 -8.70
CA ARG A 49 -8.76 6.90 -9.76
C ARG A 49 -10.08 6.36 -9.22
N SER A 50 -10.04 5.55 -8.17
CA SER A 50 -11.22 4.90 -7.57
C SER A 50 -12.18 5.90 -6.93
N SER A 51 -11.64 6.99 -6.37
CA SER A 51 -12.43 8.09 -5.84
C SER A 51 -12.86 9.13 -6.89
N LYS A 52 -12.57 8.90 -8.19
CA LYS A 52 -12.84 9.84 -9.29
C LYS A 52 -12.25 11.25 -9.02
N GLY A 53 -11.07 11.31 -8.41
CA GLY A 53 -10.36 12.54 -8.12
C GLY A 53 -10.71 13.20 -6.78
N THR A 54 -11.67 12.70 -6.01
CA THR A 54 -11.99 13.24 -4.68
C THR A 54 -10.80 13.11 -3.72
N ILE A 55 -10.06 12.00 -3.77
CA ILE A 55 -8.77 11.87 -3.10
C ILE A 55 -7.70 12.38 -4.05
N THR A 56 -7.07 13.52 -3.75
CA THR A 56 -5.95 14.04 -4.56
C THR A 56 -4.75 13.10 -4.50
N LEU A 57 -3.87 13.13 -5.50
CA LEU A 57 -2.63 12.34 -5.47
C LEU A 57 -1.78 12.64 -4.24
N GLU A 58 -1.73 13.90 -3.80
CA GLU A 58 -1.02 14.28 -2.57
C GLU A 58 -1.64 13.63 -1.34
N THR A 59 -2.96 13.69 -1.19
CA THR A 59 -3.69 13.08 -0.06
C THR A 59 -3.54 11.57 -0.08
N GLY A 60 -3.69 10.95 -1.26
CA GLY A 60 -3.46 9.52 -1.46
C GLY A 60 -2.03 9.12 -1.10
N THR A 61 -1.03 9.91 -1.50
CA THR A 61 0.38 9.68 -1.16
C THR A 61 0.58 9.69 0.35
N LYS A 62 0.05 10.69 1.07
CA LYS A 62 0.14 10.74 2.54
C LYS A 62 -0.53 9.53 3.19
N LEU A 63 -1.74 9.17 2.76
CA LEU A 63 -2.47 8.00 3.26
C LEU A 63 -1.69 6.70 3.04
N CYS A 64 -1.18 6.49 1.83
CA CYS A 64 -0.47 5.27 1.46
C CYS A 64 0.90 5.17 2.12
N ASN A 65 1.57 6.29 2.40
CA ASN A 65 2.77 6.32 3.24
C ASN A 65 2.46 5.84 4.65
N CYS A 66 1.43 6.39 5.29
CA CYS A 66 0.99 5.96 6.61
C CYS A 66 0.68 4.45 6.62
N ALA A 67 -0.09 3.97 5.64
CA ALA A 67 -0.48 2.57 5.57
C ALA A 67 0.72 1.63 5.37
N TYR A 68 1.71 2.05 4.57
CA TYR A 68 2.96 1.31 4.43
C TYR A 68 3.68 1.19 5.78
N ASP A 69 3.82 2.31 6.49
CA ASP A 69 4.57 2.37 7.75
C ASP A 69 3.85 1.59 8.86
N GLU A 70 2.52 1.69 8.97
CA GLU A 70 1.71 0.91 9.90
C GLU A 70 1.73 -0.59 9.61
N ALA A 71 1.54 -1.00 8.35
CA ALA A 71 1.58 -2.41 8.00
C ALA A 71 2.96 -3.01 8.29
N ALA A 72 4.01 -2.26 7.98
CA ALA A 72 5.37 -2.68 8.22
C ALA A 72 5.75 -2.73 9.70
N ALA A 73 5.11 -1.91 10.56
CA ALA A 73 5.28 -1.99 12.01
C ALA A 73 4.72 -3.29 12.62
N THR A 74 3.85 -4.02 11.91
CA THR A 74 3.36 -5.34 12.34
C THR A 74 4.40 -6.46 12.18
N TYR A 75 5.54 -6.16 11.56
CA TYR A 75 6.62 -7.11 11.31
C TYR A 75 7.78 -6.86 12.28
N SER A 76 8.25 -7.92 12.94
CA SER A 76 9.48 -7.86 13.74
C SER A 76 10.75 -7.81 12.88
N ASP A 77 10.67 -8.27 11.63
CA ASP A 77 11.76 -8.22 10.65
C ASP A 77 11.35 -7.40 9.42
N ARG A 78 12.09 -6.31 9.19
CA ARG A 78 11.87 -5.40 8.05
C ARG A 78 12.12 -6.06 6.70
N ASN A 79 13.02 -7.03 6.62
CA ASN A 79 13.28 -7.76 5.39
C ASN A 79 12.13 -8.72 5.05
N GLN A 80 11.55 -9.37 6.06
CA GLN A 80 10.35 -10.19 5.87
C GLN A 80 9.17 -9.35 5.35
N TRP A 81 8.95 -8.17 5.90
CA TRP A 81 7.94 -7.22 5.38
C TRP A 81 8.12 -6.93 3.89
N LYS A 82 9.34 -6.55 3.49
CA LYS A 82 9.65 -6.22 2.10
C LYS A 82 9.44 -7.42 1.17
N GLN A 83 9.85 -8.61 1.60
CA GLN A 83 9.67 -9.83 0.82
C GLN A 83 8.20 -10.20 0.64
N ASP A 84 7.40 -10.11 1.71
CA ASP A 84 5.96 -10.40 1.64
C ASP A 84 5.23 -9.38 0.76
N LEU A 85 5.59 -8.10 0.86
CA LEU A 85 5.04 -7.06 0.00
C LEU A 85 5.38 -7.29 -1.47
N VAL A 86 6.64 -7.60 -1.80
CA VAL A 86 7.05 -7.93 -3.18
C VAL A 86 6.36 -9.21 -3.66
N ARG A 87 6.27 -10.25 -2.83
CA ARG A 87 5.57 -11.49 -3.19
C ARG A 87 4.10 -11.22 -3.49
N TYR A 88 3.42 -10.47 -2.62
CA TYR A 88 2.01 -10.11 -2.78
C TYR A 88 1.80 -9.25 -4.03
N SER A 89 2.74 -8.35 -4.35
CA SER A 89 2.71 -7.53 -5.56
C SER A 89 2.75 -8.29 -6.88
N ILE A 90 3.26 -9.53 -6.84
CA ILE A 90 3.38 -10.38 -8.02
C ILE A 90 2.22 -11.38 -8.07
N LYS A 91 1.89 -12.01 -6.94
CA LYS A 91 0.98 -13.15 -6.89
C LYS A 91 -0.45 -12.81 -6.52
N HIS A 92 -0.65 -11.77 -5.71
CA HIS A 92 -1.97 -11.35 -5.20
C HIS A 92 -2.78 -12.47 -4.50
N ASP A 93 -2.12 -13.51 -3.97
CA ASP A 93 -2.77 -14.71 -3.43
C ASP A 93 -2.72 -14.83 -1.89
N ASP A 94 -2.10 -13.87 -1.20
CA ASP A 94 -1.99 -13.86 0.26
C ASP A 94 -3.08 -12.98 0.91
N LYS A 95 -4.19 -13.62 1.29
CA LYS A 95 -5.32 -12.96 1.97
C LYS A 95 -4.95 -12.44 3.37
N ALA A 96 -4.03 -13.09 4.07
CA ALA A 96 -3.64 -12.65 5.40
C ALA A 96 -2.85 -11.34 5.32
N PHE A 97 -1.93 -11.26 4.35
CA PHE A 97 -1.20 -10.04 4.04
C PHE A 97 -2.14 -8.92 3.56
N GLU A 98 -3.08 -9.22 2.66
CA GLU A 98 -4.07 -8.25 2.19
C GLU A 98 -4.90 -7.67 3.35
N ASN A 99 -5.30 -8.51 4.32
CA ASN A 99 -6.05 -8.05 5.49
C ASN A 99 -5.20 -7.13 6.39
N LYS A 100 -3.89 -7.39 6.54
CA LYS A 100 -2.98 -6.47 7.25
C LYS A 100 -2.91 -5.11 6.56
N LEU A 101 -2.76 -5.10 5.24
CA LEU A 101 -2.75 -3.86 4.46
C LEU A 101 -4.07 -3.09 4.60
N LYS A 102 -5.22 -3.77 4.52
CA LYS A 102 -6.54 -3.15 4.73
C LYS A 102 -6.67 -2.55 6.12
N ALA A 103 -6.22 -3.26 7.16
CA ALA A 103 -6.26 -2.77 8.52
C ALA A 103 -5.42 -1.49 8.68
N ALA A 104 -4.19 -1.48 8.15
CA ALA A 104 -3.32 -0.31 8.17
C ALA A 104 -3.92 0.88 7.41
N ILE A 105 -4.50 0.67 6.22
CA ILE A 105 -5.19 1.73 5.48
C ILE A 105 -6.37 2.28 6.28
N ASN A 106 -7.19 1.42 6.87
CA ASN A 106 -8.35 1.86 7.64
C ASN A 106 -7.93 2.67 8.88
N SER A 107 -6.90 2.23 9.60
CA SER A 107 -6.33 2.96 10.73
C SER A 107 -5.84 4.35 10.32
N CYS A 108 -5.08 4.42 9.22
CA CYS A 108 -4.63 5.70 8.68
C CYS A 108 -5.79 6.60 8.24
N VAL A 109 -6.79 6.08 7.52
CA VAL A 109 -8.00 6.86 7.15
C VAL A 109 -8.67 7.43 8.40
N ASP A 110 -8.77 6.63 9.46
CA ASP A 110 -9.33 7.05 10.75
C ASP A 110 -8.52 8.20 11.37
N HIS A 111 -7.18 8.14 11.33
CA HIS A 111 -6.31 9.23 11.80
C HIS A 111 -6.51 10.52 10.98
N PHE A 112 -6.49 10.43 9.65
CA PHE A 112 -6.72 11.57 8.77
C PHE A 112 -8.12 12.18 8.95
N SER A 113 -9.15 11.34 9.14
CA SER A 113 -10.54 11.80 9.35
C SER A 113 -10.75 12.49 10.69
N LYS A 114 -9.92 12.15 11.70
CA LYS A 114 -9.95 12.77 13.04
C LYS A 114 -9.00 13.96 13.16
N GLY A 115 -8.30 14.34 12.08
CA GLY A 115 -7.30 15.41 12.09
C GLY A 115 -6.08 15.10 12.95
N GLN A 116 -5.82 13.81 13.20
CA GLN A 116 -4.68 13.35 13.99
C GLN A 116 -3.51 13.06 13.05
N PRO A 117 -2.29 13.52 13.40
CA PRO A 117 -1.09 13.28 12.59
C PRO A 117 -0.72 11.80 12.51
#